data_AF-A0AAQ4F0G5-F1
#
_entry.id   AF-A0AAQ4F0G5-F1
#
_cell.length_a   1.000
_cell.length_b   1.000
_cell.length_c   1.000
_cell.angle_alpha   90.00
_cell.angle_beta   90.00
_cell.angle_gamma   90.00
#
_symmetry.space_group_name_H-M   'P 1'
#
loop_
_entity.id
_entity.type
_entity.pdbx_description
1 polymer ?
#
loop_
_entity_poly.entity_id
_entity_poly.type
_entity_poly.pdbx_seq_one_letter_code
_entity_poly.pdbx_strand_id
1 'polypeptide(L)'
;LVATRTRALTLVVASLCAVTAVTCSVLTLSAISCDRFTAILYPFRARITKQRTGGVLAAVWLLSATVASPLLLYTTPYYVQWSDVELTYCGESWPQRIEWDPTEAACVARSPFKQLYYTAVTVALFFVPVLVMSSAYALILHALWRDRHPGEANANNALLHSRAKRKVVKLVCVVLVVFVLCWMPFQVIVLFSQFRDNGVHSQPPP
;
A
#
# COMPACT_ATOMS: atom_id res chain seq x y z
N LEU A 1 -6.71 32.75 -13.78
CA LEU A 1 -6.74 31.67 -14.78
C LEU A 1 -5.40 30.93 -14.88
N VAL A 2 -4.29 31.57 -15.28
CA VAL A 2 -2.97 30.87 -15.36
C VAL A 2 -2.47 30.43 -13.98
N ALA A 3 -2.52 31.31 -12.97
CA ALA A 3 -2.13 31.01 -11.60
C ALA A 3 -2.99 29.93 -10.91
N THR A 4 -4.28 29.89 -11.24
CA THR A 4 -5.23 28.87 -10.74
C THR A 4 -4.97 27.52 -11.40
N ARG A 5 -4.66 27.50 -12.69
CA ARG A 5 -4.32 26.29 -13.44
C ARG A 5 -2.97 25.70 -13.01
N THR A 6 -1.96 26.52 -12.73
CA THR A 6 -0.68 26.05 -12.17
C THR A 6 -0.84 25.48 -10.76
N ARG A 7 -1.62 26.13 -9.89
CA ARG A 7 -1.91 25.60 -8.53
C ARG A 7 -2.62 24.25 -8.55
N ALA A 8 -3.63 24.10 -9.40
CA ALA A 8 -4.32 22.82 -9.58
C ALA A 8 -3.37 21.73 -10.07
N LEU A 9 -2.52 22.04 -11.05
CA LEU A 9 -1.58 21.08 -11.63
C LEU A 9 -0.51 20.67 -10.62
N THR A 10 0.00 21.59 -9.79
CA THR A 10 0.94 21.25 -8.71
C THR A 10 0.32 20.35 -7.65
N LEU A 11 -0.96 20.55 -7.31
CA LEU A 11 -1.67 19.73 -6.32
C LEU A 11 -1.93 18.31 -6.85
N VAL A 12 -2.34 18.19 -8.11
CA VAL A 12 -2.51 16.88 -8.78
C VAL A 12 -1.18 16.14 -8.81
N VAL A 13 -0.09 16.80 -9.25
CA VAL A 13 1.23 16.19 -9.30
C VAL A 13 1.71 15.76 -7.91
N ALA A 14 1.52 16.58 -6.88
CA ALA A 14 1.89 16.24 -5.51
C ALA A 14 1.15 14.99 -5.00
N SER A 15 -0.15 14.87 -5.27
CA SER A 15 -0.95 13.68 -4.92
C SER A 15 -0.41 12.42 -5.60
N LEU A 16 -0.10 12.51 -6.89
CA LEU A 16 0.47 11.38 -7.64
C LEU A 16 1.85 10.97 -7.13
N CYS A 17 2.72 11.93 -6.85
CA CYS A 17 4.03 11.68 -6.28
C CYS A 17 3.91 10.99 -4.92
N ALA A 18 2.96 11.40 -4.08
CA ALA A 18 2.73 10.76 -2.79
C ALA A 18 2.27 9.30 -2.96
N VAL A 19 1.26 9.05 -3.81
CA VAL A 19 0.74 7.69 -4.04
C VAL A 19 1.82 6.79 -4.63
N THR A 20 2.53 7.25 -5.66
CA THR A 20 3.60 6.48 -6.31
C THR A 20 4.79 6.21 -5.39
N ALA A 21 5.19 7.19 -4.56
CA ALA A 21 6.26 7.00 -3.59
C ALA A 21 5.89 5.95 -2.55
N VAL A 22 4.65 5.98 -2.06
CA VAL A 22 4.15 5.00 -1.09
C VAL A 22 4.06 3.61 -1.73
N THR A 23 3.44 3.46 -2.90
CA THR A 23 3.33 2.17 -3.60
C THR A 23 4.70 1.57 -3.89
N CYS A 24 5.63 2.38 -4.38
CA CYS A 24 7.00 1.94 -4.69
C CYS A 24 7.73 1.47 -3.44
N SER A 25 7.58 2.18 -2.32
CA SER A 25 8.18 1.81 -1.03
C SER A 25 7.67 0.46 -0.53
N VAL A 26 6.36 0.24 -0.55
CA VAL A 26 5.75 -1.02 -0.09
C VAL A 26 6.17 -2.20 -0.96
N LEU A 27 6.11 -2.03 -2.28
CA LEU A 27 6.48 -3.08 -3.22
C LEU A 27 7.98 -3.40 -3.14
N THR A 28 8.82 -2.39 -2.92
CA THR A 28 10.27 -2.57 -2.73
C THR A 28 10.57 -3.31 -1.43
N LEU A 29 9.93 -2.95 -0.31
CA LEU A 29 10.07 -3.66 0.97
C LEU A 29 9.63 -5.12 0.84
N SER A 30 8.55 -5.37 0.10
CA SER A 30 8.06 -6.73 -0.20
C SER A 30 9.07 -7.53 -1.03
N ALA A 31 9.64 -6.92 -2.07
CA ALA A 31 10.66 -7.54 -2.90
C ALA A 31 11.94 -7.87 -2.13
N ILE A 32 12.41 -6.94 -1.28
CA ILE A 32 13.56 -7.16 -0.38
C ILE A 32 13.26 -8.35 0.55
N SER A 33 12.05 -8.43 1.09
CA SER A 33 11.64 -9.49 1.99
C SER A 33 11.63 -10.86 1.32
N CYS A 34 11.12 -10.94 0.09
CA CYS A 34 11.16 -12.13 -0.75
C CYS A 34 12.60 -12.55 -1.12
N ASP A 35 13.47 -11.60 -1.47
CA ASP A 35 14.91 -11.88 -1.71
C ASP A 35 15.55 -12.55 -0.48
N ARG A 36 15.28 -12.00 0.71
CA ARG A 36 15.80 -12.58 1.97
C ARG A 36 15.24 -13.95 2.26
N PHE A 37 13.95 -14.18 2.04
CA PHE A 37 13.34 -15.50 2.18
C PHE A 37 14.03 -16.52 1.29
N THR A 38 14.17 -16.20 0.00
CA THR A 38 14.75 -17.11 -0.99
C THR A 38 16.21 -17.42 -0.68
N ALA A 39 17.00 -16.40 -0.31
CA ALA A 39 18.41 -16.57 0.03
C ALA A 39 18.66 -17.37 1.32
N ILE A 40 17.68 -17.42 2.23
CA ILE A 40 17.83 -18.12 3.52
C ILE A 40 17.38 -19.57 3.41
N LEU A 41 16.22 -19.84 2.79
CA LEU A 41 15.66 -21.19 2.70
C LEU A 41 16.18 -22.00 1.50
N TYR A 42 16.61 -21.33 0.43
CA TYR A 42 17.13 -21.99 -0.76
C TYR A 42 18.55 -21.52 -1.07
N PRO A 43 19.54 -21.82 -0.21
CA PRO A 43 20.93 -21.37 -0.39
C PRO A 43 21.57 -21.84 -1.70
N PHE A 44 21.03 -22.90 -2.32
CA PHE A 44 21.48 -23.46 -3.60
C PHE A 44 20.62 -23.06 -4.80
N ARG A 45 19.50 -22.33 -4.62
CA ARG A 45 18.84 -21.69 -5.76
C ARG A 45 19.54 -20.37 -6.03
N ALA A 46 19.87 -20.14 -7.31
CA ALA A 46 20.55 -18.93 -7.76
C ALA A 46 19.91 -17.67 -7.18
N ARG A 47 20.75 -16.81 -6.60
CA ARG A 47 20.41 -15.46 -6.13
C ARG A 47 19.64 -14.73 -7.22
N ILE A 48 18.68 -13.87 -6.84
CA ILE A 48 17.91 -13.08 -7.81
C ILE A 48 18.89 -12.41 -8.79
N THR A 49 18.78 -12.78 -10.07
CA THR A 49 19.65 -12.26 -11.12
C THR A 49 19.29 -10.80 -11.41
N LYS A 50 20.25 -10.00 -11.87
CA LYS A 50 20.03 -8.58 -12.22
C LYS A 50 18.83 -8.39 -13.17
N GLN A 51 18.62 -9.35 -14.09
CA GLN A 51 17.47 -9.38 -15.00
C GLN A 51 16.12 -9.54 -14.26
N ARG A 52 16.05 -10.42 -13.26
CA ARG A 52 14.85 -10.60 -12.44
C ARG A 52 14.58 -9.39 -11.55
N THR A 53 15.62 -8.76 -10.99
CA THR A 53 15.50 -7.50 -10.24
C THR A 53 14.96 -6.38 -11.12
N GLY A 54 15.46 -6.25 -12.36
CA GLY A 54 14.94 -5.30 -13.34
C GLY A 54 13.46 -5.56 -13.68
N GLY A 55 13.08 -6.83 -13.87
CA GLY A 55 11.68 -7.22 -14.11
C GLY A 55 10.76 -6.90 -12.93
N VAL A 56 11.19 -7.16 -11.70
CA VAL A 56 10.45 -6.79 -10.49
C VAL A 56 10.29 -5.28 -10.41
N LEU A 57 11.36 -4.51 -10.64
CA LEU A 57 11.28 -3.05 -10.61
C LEU A 57 10.32 -2.51 -11.68
N ALA A 58 10.38 -3.03 -12.90
CA ALA A 58 9.44 -2.67 -13.96
C ALA A 58 7.99 -3.00 -13.56
N ALA A 59 7.74 -4.17 -12.96
CA ALA A 59 6.42 -4.53 -12.46
C ALA A 59 5.94 -3.58 -11.35
N VAL A 60 6.83 -3.17 -10.44
CA VAL A 60 6.52 -2.17 -9.40
C VAL A 60 6.09 -0.83 -10.00
N TRP A 61 6.80 -0.35 -11.01
CA TRP A 61 6.45 0.87 -11.73
C TRP A 61 5.10 0.76 -12.44
N LEU A 62 4.86 -0.35 -13.15
CA LEU A 62 3.60 -0.58 -13.86
C LEU A 62 2.41 -0.70 -12.90
N LEU A 63 2.57 -1.41 -11.79
CA LEU A 63 1.56 -1.53 -10.74
C LEU A 63 1.28 -0.16 -10.08
N SER A 64 2.33 0.63 -9.84
CA SER A 64 2.17 1.97 -9.28
C SER A 64 1.43 2.90 -10.24
N ALA A 65 1.76 2.85 -11.54
CA ALA A 65 1.09 3.64 -12.57
C ALA A 65 -0.39 3.23 -12.75
N THR A 66 -0.69 1.93 -12.71
CA THR A 66 -2.06 1.43 -12.78
C THR A 66 -2.88 1.82 -11.55
N VAL A 67 -2.30 1.78 -10.35
CA VAL A 67 -2.97 2.28 -9.14
C VAL A 67 -3.19 3.80 -9.23
N ALA A 68 -2.24 4.58 -9.75
CA ALA A 68 -2.37 6.03 -9.86
C ALA A 68 -3.35 6.48 -10.98
N SER A 69 -3.62 5.64 -11.98
CA SER A 69 -4.40 6.01 -13.16
C SER A 69 -5.85 6.44 -12.87
N PRO A 70 -6.63 5.78 -12.00
CA PRO A 70 -7.98 6.24 -11.68
C PRO A 70 -7.97 7.56 -10.92
N LEU A 71 -7.02 7.77 -10.01
CA LEU A 71 -6.87 9.07 -9.33
C LEU A 71 -6.56 10.18 -10.32
N LEU A 72 -5.73 9.93 -11.34
CA LEU A 72 -5.46 10.90 -12.41
C LEU A 72 -6.73 11.35 -13.14
N LEU A 73 -7.61 10.40 -13.46
CA LEU A 73 -8.80 10.67 -14.26
C LEU A 73 -9.93 11.33 -13.46
N TYR A 74 -10.04 10.98 -12.17
CA TYR A 74 -11.13 11.44 -11.31
C TYR A 74 -10.72 12.55 -10.33
N THR A 75 -9.49 13.06 -10.36
CA THR A 75 -9.11 14.22 -9.54
C THR A 75 -9.45 15.52 -10.25
N THR A 76 -10.35 16.31 -9.68
CA THR A 76 -10.73 17.64 -10.19
C THR A 76 -10.40 18.73 -9.16
N PRO A 77 -9.90 19.90 -9.60
CA PRO A 77 -9.73 21.04 -8.71
C PRO A 77 -11.10 21.63 -8.34
N TYR A 78 -11.34 21.76 -7.04
CA TYR A 78 -12.48 22.47 -6.48
C TYR A 78 -12.02 23.84 -5.98
N TYR A 79 -12.84 24.85 -6.24
CA TYR A 79 -12.62 26.23 -5.81
C TYR A 79 -13.69 26.56 -4.78
N VAL A 80 -13.29 26.76 -3.53
CA VAL A 80 -14.20 27.22 -2.48
C VAL A 80 -13.77 28.61 -2.03
N GLN A 81 -14.72 29.54 -2.03
CA GLN A 81 -14.57 30.88 -1.48
C GLN A 81 -14.95 30.82 0.00
N TRP A 82 -13.97 30.99 0.89
CA TRP A 82 -14.20 31.04 2.33
C TRP A 82 -13.85 32.45 2.83
N SER A 83 -14.89 33.28 3.01
CA SER A 83 -14.74 34.72 3.30
C SER A 83 -13.88 35.43 2.22
N ASP A 84 -12.73 36.01 2.59
CA ASP A 84 -11.82 36.72 1.68
C ASP A 84 -10.70 35.82 1.11
N VAL A 85 -10.74 34.51 1.39
CA VAL A 85 -9.71 33.55 0.97
C VAL A 85 -10.27 32.59 -0.09
N GLU A 86 -9.68 32.65 -1.29
CA GLU A 86 -9.90 31.62 -2.32
C GLU A 86 -9.04 30.39 -2.01
N LEU A 87 -9.69 29.31 -1.54
CA LEU A 87 -9.02 28.04 -1.30
C LEU A 87 -9.25 27.13 -2.52
N THR A 88 -8.15 26.72 -3.15
CA THR A 88 -8.15 25.68 -4.19
C THR A 88 -7.69 24.37 -3.57
N TYR A 89 -8.52 23.33 -3.64
CA TYR A 89 -8.12 21.98 -3.26
C TYR A 89 -8.44 20.98 -4.37
N CYS A 90 -7.71 19.87 -4.42
CA CYS A 90 -8.01 18.79 -5.34
C CYS A 90 -8.86 17.75 -4.62
N GLY A 91 -10.04 17.48 -5.18
CA GLY A 91 -10.95 16.46 -4.69
C GLY A 91 -11.19 15.41 -5.75
N GLU A 92 -11.69 14.26 -5.33
CA GLU A 92 -12.00 13.17 -6.23
C GLU A 92 -13.47 13.21 -6.64
N SER A 93 -13.74 13.38 -7.94
CA SER A 93 -15.06 13.41 -8.56
C SER A 93 -15.41 12.05 -9.18
N TRP A 94 -15.57 11.02 -8.35
CA TRP A 94 -16.01 9.71 -8.82
C TRP A 94 -17.50 9.74 -9.24
N PRO A 95 -17.91 8.98 -10.26
CA PRO A 95 -19.32 8.89 -10.64
C PRO A 95 -20.15 8.35 -9.47
N GLN A 96 -21.20 9.09 -9.09
CA GLN A 96 -22.13 8.73 -8.04
C GLN A 96 -23.44 8.21 -8.65
N ARG A 97 -24.02 7.18 -8.03
CA ARG A 97 -25.38 6.72 -8.30
C ARG A 97 -26.23 7.06 -7.09
N ILE A 98 -27.35 7.74 -7.31
CA ILE A 98 -28.32 8.02 -6.26
C ILE A 98 -29.22 6.79 -6.17
N GLU A 99 -29.22 6.14 -5.01
CA GLU A 99 -30.02 4.96 -4.74
C GLU A 99 -30.81 5.17 -3.45
N TRP A 100 -32.04 4.64 -3.40
CA TRP A 100 -32.87 4.72 -2.21
C TRP A 100 -32.41 3.67 -1.19
N ASP A 101 -31.95 4.10 -0.02
CA ASP A 101 -31.58 3.18 1.06
C ASP A 101 -32.77 2.95 2.00
N PRO A 102 -33.34 1.73 2.07
CA PRO A 102 -34.45 1.44 2.97
C PRO A 102 -34.05 1.46 4.46
N THR A 103 -32.76 1.41 4.81
CA THR A 103 -32.29 1.45 6.20
C THR A 103 -32.24 2.87 6.77
N GLU A 104 -31.89 3.86 5.96
CA GLU A 104 -31.87 5.29 6.35
C GLU A 104 -33.10 6.06 5.87
N ALA A 105 -34.00 5.40 5.11
CA ALA A 105 -35.20 5.98 4.51
C ALA A 105 -34.93 7.27 3.71
N ALA A 106 -33.77 7.32 3.03
CA ALA A 106 -33.29 8.47 2.30
C ALA A 106 -32.58 8.07 0.99
N CYS A 107 -32.53 9.00 0.04
CA CYS A 107 -31.70 8.86 -1.16
C CYS A 107 -30.23 9.10 -0.79
N VAL A 108 -29.38 8.09 -1.00
CA VAL A 108 -27.94 8.16 -0.74
C VAL A 108 -27.18 8.17 -2.07
N ALA A 109 -26.17 9.03 -2.17
CA ALA A 109 -25.24 9.04 -3.29
C ALA A 109 -24.12 8.01 -3.07
N ARG A 110 -24.16 6.89 -3.80
CA ARG A 110 -23.19 5.79 -3.68
C ARG A 110 -22.24 5.74 -4.88
N SER A 111 -20.95 5.57 -4.61
CA SER A 111 -19.92 5.39 -5.66
C SER A 111 -19.32 3.98 -5.60
N PRO A 112 -19.95 2.97 -6.24
CA PRO A 112 -19.49 1.59 -6.18
C PRO A 112 -18.09 1.40 -6.80
N PHE A 113 -17.75 2.19 -7.83
CA PHE A 113 -16.42 2.15 -8.45
C PHE A 113 -15.33 2.67 -7.51
N LYS A 114 -15.61 3.73 -6.74
CA LYS A 114 -14.70 4.27 -5.73
C LYS A 114 -14.46 3.24 -4.63
N GLN A 115 -15.53 2.62 -4.12
CA GLN A 115 -15.45 1.57 -3.11
C GLN A 115 -14.63 0.37 -3.59
N LEU A 116 -14.91 -0.13 -4.79
CA LEU A 116 -14.17 -1.26 -5.37
C LEU A 116 -12.69 -0.92 -5.55
N TYR A 117 -12.38 0.26 -6.08
CA TYR A 117 -11.01 0.72 -6.30
C TYR A 117 -10.23 0.79 -4.98
N TYR A 118 -10.74 1.54 -3.98
CA TYR A 118 -10.06 1.69 -2.69
C TYR A 118 -9.90 0.36 -1.97
N THR A 119 -10.93 -0.48 -1.98
CA THR A 119 -10.86 -1.82 -1.36
C THR A 119 -9.82 -2.69 -2.05
N ALA A 120 -9.80 -2.71 -3.39
CA ALA A 120 -8.82 -3.49 -4.17
C ALA A 120 -7.39 -3.00 -3.92
N VAL A 121 -7.17 -1.69 -3.88
CA VAL A 121 -5.86 -1.08 -3.60
C VAL A 121 -5.38 -1.44 -2.20
N THR A 122 -6.24 -1.31 -1.18
CA THR A 122 -5.90 -1.72 0.19
C THR A 122 -5.56 -3.22 0.26
N VAL A 123 -6.33 -4.10 -0.40
CA VAL A 123 -6.04 -5.54 -0.43
C VAL A 123 -4.71 -5.84 -1.12
N ALA A 124 -4.49 -5.27 -2.30
CA ALA A 124 -3.32 -5.54 -3.12
C ALA A 124 -2.03 -4.97 -2.52
N LEU A 125 -2.09 -3.81 -1.83
CA LEU A 125 -0.92 -3.12 -1.31
C LEU A 125 -0.69 -3.34 0.19
N PHE A 126 -1.70 -3.72 0.97
CA PHE A 126 -1.52 -4.00 2.40
C PHE A 126 -1.58 -5.51 2.67
N PHE A 127 -2.74 -6.11 2.47
CA PHE A 127 -3.03 -7.45 2.96
C PHE A 127 -2.19 -8.51 2.24
N VAL A 128 -2.12 -8.47 0.91
CA VAL A 128 -1.32 -9.44 0.14
C VAL A 128 0.17 -9.38 0.51
N PRO A 129 0.84 -8.20 0.50
CA PRO A 129 2.22 -8.08 0.96
C PRO A 129 2.45 -8.56 2.39
N VAL A 130 1.58 -8.19 3.33
CA VAL A 130 1.70 -8.60 4.74
C VAL A 130 1.54 -10.12 4.90
N LEU A 131 0.60 -10.75 4.20
CA LEU A 131 0.41 -12.20 4.22
C LEU A 131 1.60 -12.96 3.62
N VAL A 132 2.12 -12.51 2.48
CA VAL A 132 3.31 -13.11 1.85
C VAL A 132 4.52 -12.98 2.77
N MET A 133 4.75 -11.79 3.34
CA MET A 133 5.87 -11.58 4.25
C MET A 133 5.74 -12.38 5.55
N SER A 134 4.57 -12.36 6.19
CA SER A 134 4.35 -13.09 7.45
C SER A 134 4.50 -14.60 7.30
N SER A 135 3.93 -15.19 6.24
CA SER A 135 4.09 -16.62 5.95
C SER A 135 5.55 -16.98 5.66
N ALA A 136 6.23 -16.18 4.84
CA ALA A 136 7.65 -16.34 4.56
C ALA A 136 8.50 -16.32 5.86
N TYR A 137 8.27 -15.36 6.75
CA TYR A 137 9.02 -15.26 8.01
C TYR A 137 8.67 -16.36 9.01
N ALA A 138 7.41 -16.77 9.10
CA ALA A 138 7.00 -17.89 9.93
C ALA A 138 7.74 -19.17 9.53
N LEU A 139 7.83 -19.46 8.23
CA LEU A 139 8.56 -20.62 7.70
C LEU A 139 10.07 -20.56 8.01
N ILE A 140 10.69 -19.39 7.88
CA ILE A 140 12.11 -19.20 8.23
C ILE A 140 12.35 -19.44 9.72
N LEU A 141 11.50 -18.89 10.59
CA LEU A 141 11.62 -19.06 12.04
C LEU A 141 11.45 -20.54 12.43
N HIS A 142 10.49 -21.22 11.81
CA HIS A 142 10.25 -22.63 12.03
C HIS A 142 11.42 -23.50 11.57
N ALA A 143 11.98 -23.24 10.38
CA ALA A 143 13.17 -23.94 9.88
C ALA A 143 14.38 -23.73 10.82
N LEU A 144 14.61 -22.49 11.25
CA LEU A 144 15.72 -22.17 12.16
C LEU A 144 15.56 -22.78 13.56
N TRP A 145 14.33 -22.96 14.03
CA TRP A 145 14.07 -23.68 15.28
C TRP A 145 14.31 -25.18 15.13
N ARG A 146 13.97 -25.77 13.98
CA ARG A 146 14.17 -27.20 13.69
C ARG A 146 15.65 -27.57 13.57
N ASP A 147 16.48 -26.71 12.98
CA ASP A 147 17.94 -26.91 12.84
C ASP A 147 18.71 -26.73 14.16
N ARG A 148 18.05 -26.35 15.26
CA ARG A 148 18.69 -26.12 16.58
C ARG A 148 18.89 -27.41 17.39
N HIS A 149 18.52 -28.58 16.87
CA HIS A 149 18.82 -29.87 17.51
C HIS A 149 20.34 -30.13 17.41
N PRO A 150 21.05 -30.30 18.54
CA PRO A 150 22.51 -30.18 18.60
C PRO A 150 23.20 -31.49 18.19
N GLY A 151 24.06 -31.45 17.16
CA GLY A 151 24.80 -32.66 16.78
C GLY A 151 25.95 -32.57 15.77
N GLU A 152 26.35 -31.41 15.23
CA GLU A 152 27.39 -31.38 14.17
C GLU A 152 28.58 -30.45 14.46
N ALA A 153 29.78 -31.02 14.25
CA ALA A 153 31.10 -30.53 14.61
C ALA A 153 31.60 -29.25 13.89
N ASN A 154 30.76 -28.63 13.04
CA ASN A 154 31.08 -27.39 12.32
C ASN A 154 30.31 -26.16 12.86
N ALA A 155 29.88 -26.25 14.12
CA ALA A 155 28.95 -25.33 14.75
C ALA A 155 29.37 -23.85 14.70
N ASN A 156 30.66 -23.51 14.85
CA ASN A 156 31.06 -22.10 14.99
C ASN A 156 30.89 -21.26 13.72
N ASN A 157 31.28 -21.78 12.55
CA ASN A 157 31.11 -21.08 11.26
C ASN A 157 29.64 -21.10 10.80
N ALA A 158 28.93 -22.20 11.04
CA ALA A 158 27.49 -22.30 10.80
C ALA A 158 26.68 -21.35 11.72
N LEU A 159 27.09 -21.20 13.00
CA LEU A 159 26.50 -20.28 13.97
C LEU A 159 26.73 -18.82 13.60
N LEU A 160 27.93 -18.44 13.13
CA LEU A 160 28.20 -17.07 12.69
C LEU A 160 27.35 -16.70 11.47
N HIS A 161 27.26 -17.59 10.48
CA HIS A 161 26.43 -17.40 9.30
C HIS A 161 24.92 -17.38 9.67
N SER A 162 24.48 -18.24 10.58
CA SER A 162 23.11 -18.27 11.11
C SER A 162 22.77 -17.01 11.94
N ARG A 163 23.69 -16.50 12.75
CA ARG A 163 23.52 -15.26 13.53
C ARG A 163 23.37 -14.04 12.62
N ALA A 164 24.16 -13.94 11.55
CA ALA A 164 24.02 -12.86 10.56
C ALA A 164 22.68 -12.93 9.82
N LYS A 165 22.26 -14.12 9.38
CA LYS A 165 20.94 -14.36 8.77
C LYS A 165 19.79 -13.97 9.73
N ARG A 166 19.91 -14.31 11.02
CA ARG A 166 18.90 -13.99 12.04
C ARG A 166 18.79 -12.50 12.34
N LYS A 167 19.90 -11.74 12.31
CA LYS A 167 19.87 -10.28 12.44
C LYS A 167 19.08 -9.63 11.31
N VAL A 168 19.31 -10.07 10.07
CA VAL A 168 18.58 -9.57 8.89
C VAL A 168 17.10 -9.94 8.98
N VAL A 169 16.76 -11.19 9.30
CA VAL A 169 15.35 -11.61 9.48
C VAL A 169 14.66 -10.82 10.59
N LYS A 170 15.31 -10.66 11.74
CA LYS A 170 14.77 -9.88 12.86
C LYS A 170 14.55 -8.41 12.45
N LEU A 171 15.49 -7.82 11.73
CA LEU A 171 15.35 -6.46 11.19
C LEU A 171 14.13 -6.36 10.29
N VAL A 172 13.95 -7.28 9.33
CA VAL A 172 12.81 -7.19 8.40
C VAL A 172 11.47 -7.50 9.10
N CYS A 173 11.44 -8.40 10.09
CA CYS A 173 10.25 -8.59 10.93
C CYS A 173 9.88 -7.31 11.69
N VAL A 174 10.87 -6.59 12.24
CA VAL A 174 10.62 -5.30 12.90
C VAL A 174 10.07 -4.28 11.89
N VAL A 175 10.67 -4.18 10.70
CA VAL A 175 10.19 -3.29 9.64
C VAL A 175 8.74 -3.63 9.24
N LEU A 176 8.39 -4.92 9.13
CA LEU A 176 7.02 -5.37 8.86
C LEU A 176 6.04 -4.95 9.96
N VAL A 177 6.38 -5.17 11.23
CA VAL A 177 5.52 -4.80 12.35
C VAL A 177 5.30 -3.29 12.39
N VAL A 178 6.36 -2.50 12.22
CA VAL A 178 6.26 -1.03 12.16
C VAL A 178 5.41 -0.61 10.96
N PHE A 179 5.63 -1.21 9.79
CA PHE A 179 4.81 -0.95 8.60
C PHE A 179 3.33 -1.23 8.88
N VAL A 180 2.99 -2.38 9.46
CA VAL A 180 1.60 -2.73 9.80
C VAL A 180 1.02 -1.73 10.79
N LEU A 181 1.71 -1.42 11.89
CA LEU A 181 1.20 -0.51 12.92
C LEU A 181 1.02 0.92 12.41
N CYS A 182 1.91 1.39 11.54
CA CYS A 182 1.82 2.73 10.97
C CYS A 182 0.79 2.83 9.84
N TRP A 183 0.64 1.78 9.03
CA TRP A 183 -0.19 1.81 7.82
C TRP A 183 -1.62 1.33 8.05
N MET A 184 -1.84 0.39 8.98
CA MET A 184 -3.16 -0.09 9.37
C MET A 184 -4.14 1.04 9.75
N PRO A 185 -3.81 2.01 10.62
CA PRO A 185 -4.77 3.06 10.96
C PRO A 185 -5.17 3.89 9.75
N PHE A 186 -4.22 4.23 8.88
CA PHE A 186 -4.49 4.94 7.64
C PHE A 186 -5.43 4.12 6.73
N GLN A 187 -5.14 2.84 6.52
CA GLN A 187 -5.97 1.96 5.69
C GLN A 187 -7.37 1.76 6.26
N VAL A 188 -7.50 1.63 7.58
CA VAL A 188 -8.80 1.53 8.26
C VAL A 188 -9.59 2.81 8.09
N ILE A 189 -8.98 3.99 8.25
CA ILE A 189 -9.68 5.28 8.08
C ILE A 189 -10.16 5.45 6.63
N VAL A 190 -9.32 5.11 5.65
CA VAL A 190 -9.70 5.18 4.22
C VAL A 190 -10.85 4.24 3.92
N LEU A 191 -10.78 2.99 4.40
CA LEU A 191 -11.84 2.01 4.19
C LEU A 191 -13.13 2.47 4.88
N PHE A 192 -13.02 2.91 6.14
CA PHE A 192 -14.15 3.40 6.94
C PHE A 192 -14.81 4.62 6.32
N SER A 193 -14.06 5.58 5.77
CA SER A 193 -14.65 6.74 5.08
C SER A 193 -15.42 6.32 3.84
N GLN A 194 -14.94 5.34 3.06
CA GLN A 194 -15.66 4.86 1.88
C GLN A 194 -16.96 4.12 2.20
N PHE A 195 -17.03 3.46 3.36
CA PHE A 195 -18.24 2.79 3.83
C PHE A 195 -19.18 3.73 4.60
N ARG A 196 -18.65 4.76 5.28
CA ARG A 196 -19.43 5.75 6.05
C ARG A 196 -20.00 6.88 5.20
N ASP A 197 -19.33 7.31 4.12
CA ASP A 197 -19.83 8.37 3.22
C ASP A 197 -21.12 7.97 2.46
N ASN A 198 -21.68 6.79 2.73
CA ASN A 198 -23.01 6.38 2.30
C ASN A 198 -24.14 6.85 3.24
N GLY A 199 -23.89 7.72 4.23
CA GLY A 199 -24.92 8.15 5.19
C GLY A 199 -25.09 9.66 5.38
N VAL A 200 -24.30 10.52 4.71
CA VAL A 200 -24.34 11.98 5.00
C VAL A 200 -24.16 12.83 3.75
N HIS A 201 -25.17 12.87 2.88
CA HIS A 201 -25.42 14.05 2.02
C HIS A 201 -26.91 14.36 1.99
N SER A 202 -27.42 14.83 3.12
CA SER A 202 -28.68 15.56 3.19
C SER A 202 -28.46 17.02 2.80
N GLN A 203 -29.22 17.42 1.78
CA GLN A 203 -29.57 18.76 1.30
C GLN A 203 -28.72 19.39 0.17
N PRO A 204 -29.27 19.57 -1.04
CA PRO A 204 -28.81 20.61 -1.94
C PRO A 204 -29.06 22.00 -1.31
N PRO A 205 -28.21 23.01 -1.55
CA PRO A 205 -28.43 24.37 -1.08
C PRO A 205 -29.74 24.95 -1.66
N PRO A 206 -30.39 25.89 -0.93
CA PRO A 206 -31.63 26.53 -1.37
C PRO A 206 -31.47 27.36 -2.65
#